data_AF-A0A383F322-F1
#
_entry.id   AF-A0A383F322-F1
#
_cell.length_a   1.000
_cell.length_b   1.000
_cell.length_c   1.000
_cell.angle_alpha   90.00
_cell.angle_beta   90.00
_cell.angle_gamma   90.00
#
_symmetry.space_group_name_H-M   'P 1'
#
loop_
_entity.id
_entity.type
_entity.pdbx_description
1 polymer ?
#
loop_
_entity_poly.entity_id
_entity_poly.type
_entity_poly.pdbx_seq_one_letter_code
_entity_poly.pdbx_strand_id
1 'polypeptide(L)'
;MIPIKALQNPKYNLSSVKQNSYFSSSDPKEVVAFHQKLDNKETPLLRLPGLAKRLGVGNLLLKDESHRFGLNAFKILGASYAMQKQVEKFPQIKIFCAATDGNHGRSVAWMAR
;
A
#
# COMPACT_ATOMS: atom_id res chain seq x y z
N MET A 1 -10.68 -12.64 28.04
CA MET A 1 -9.54 -12.21 27.19
C MET A 1 -9.60 -13.07 25.93
N ILE A 2 -9.55 -12.48 24.74
CA ILE A 2 -9.55 -13.27 23.49
C ILE A 2 -8.12 -13.77 23.26
N PRO A 3 -7.85 -15.08 23.20
CA PRO A 3 -6.49 -15.58 23.03
C PRO A 3 -5.97 -15.24 21.63
N ILE A 4 -4.82 -14.58 21.56
CA ILE A 4 -4.08 -14.42 20.30
C ILE A 4 -3.15 -15.61 20.14
N LYS A 5 -3.31 -16.35 19.05
CA LYS A 5 -2.36 -17.38 18.62
C LYS A 5 -1.41 -16.79 17.59
N ALA A 6 -0.17 -16.54 17.99
CA ALA A 6 0.88 -16.24 17.04
C ALA A 6 1.24 -17.51 16.26
N LEU A 7 1.23 -17.44 14.94
CA LEU A 7 1.67 -18.53 14.07
C LEU A 7 3.11 -18.24 13.63
N GLN A 8 4.03 -19.15 13.95
CA GLN A 8 5.39 -19.08 13.44
C GLN A 8 5.42 -19.67 12.03
N ASN A 9 5.96 -18.92 11.06
CA ASN A 9 6.25 -19.47 9.75
C ASN A 9 7.60 -20.22 9.81
N PRO A 10 7.63 -21.57 9.76
CA PRO A 10 8.88 -22.33 9.88
C PRO A 10 9.80 -22.16 8.68
N LYS A 11 9.27 -21.69 7.55
CA LYS A 11 10.04 -21.37 6.35
C LYS A 11 10.61 -19.95 6.36
N TYR A 12 10.32 -19.17 7.40
CA TYR A 12 10.76 -17.79 7.50
C TYR A 12 12.08 -17.69 8.28
N ASN A 13 13.12 -17.18 7.63
CA ASN A 13 14.39 -16.85 8.25
C ASN A 13 14.62 -15.34 8.11
N LEU A 14 14.63 -14.62 9.23
CA LEU A 14 14.78 -13.16 9.24
C LEU A 14 16.15 -12.72 8.69
N SER A 15 17.20 -13.49 8.96
CA SER A 15 18.57 -13.19 8.54
C SER A 15 18.72 -13.25 7.02
N SER A 16 18.07 -14.21 6.37
CA SER A 16 18.09 -14.32 4.89
C SER A 16 17.22 -13.26 4.22
N VAL A 17 16.09 -12.87 4.80
CA VAL A 17 15.19 -11.86 4.24
C VAL A 17 15.79 -10.45 4.33
N LYS A 18 16.50 -10.11 5.41
CA LYS A 18 17.18 -8.80 5.50
C LYS A 18 18.25 -8.64 4.42
N GLN A 19 18.97 -9.71 4.09
CA GLN A 19 19.97 -9.72 3.02
C GLN A 19 19.34 -9.62 1.62
N ASN A 20 18.14 -10.17 1.42
CA ASN A 20 17.40 -10.14 0.16
C ASN A 20 16.18 -9.21 0.21
N SER A 21 16.24 -8.12 0.98
CA SER A 21 15.11 -7.21 1.08
C SER A 21 14.91 -6.49 -0.26
N TYR A 22 13.95 -7.00 -1.05
CA TYR A 22 13.46 -6.36 -2.26
C TYR A 22 12.69 -5.10 -1.88
N PHE A 23 13.43 -4.06 -1.50
CA PHE A 23 12.94 -2.71 -1.69
C PHE A 23 12.96 -2.46 -3.19
N SER A 24 11.93 -1.79 -3.71
CA SER A 24 12.03 -1.30 -5.09
C SER A 24 13.30 -0.44 -5.19
N SER A 25 13.92 -0.39 -6.36
CA SER A 25 15.05 0.51 -6.60
C SER A 25 14.67 2.00 -6.46
N SER A 26 13.38 2.30 -6.28
CA SER A 26 12.88 3.66 -6.12
C SER A 26 13.11 4.16 -4.71
N ASP A 27 13.63 5.38 -4.60
CA ASP A 27 13.74 6.08 -3.33
C ASP A 27 12.33 6.33 -2.76
N PRO A 28 12.02 5.90 -1.52
CA PRO A 28 10.74 6.21 -0.88
C PRO A 28 10.39 7.71 -0.89
N LYS A 29 11.39 8.61 -0.82
CA LYS A 29 11.16 10.06 -0.89
C LYS A 29 10.62 10.50 -2.25
N GLU A 30 11.13 9.89 -3.32
CA GLU A 30 10.64 10.12 -4.68
C GLU A 30 9.18 9.67 -4.82
N VAL A 31 8.87 8.49 -4.31
CA VAL A 31 7.49 7.95 -4.32
C VAL A 31 6.55 8.88 -3.57
N VAL A 32 6.95 9.38 -2.39
CA VAL A 32 6.15 10.35 -1.62
C VAL A 32 5.97 11.65 -2.40
N ALA A 33 7.04 12.21 -2.98
CA ALA A 33 7.00 13.45 -3.74
C ALA A 33 6.09 13.34 -4.98
N PHE A 34 6.12 12.20 -5.69
CA PHE A 34 5.19 11.92 -6.78
C PHE A 34 3.74 11.95 -6.30
N HIS A 35 3.41 11.25 -5.21
CA HIS A 35 2.04 11.21 -4.71
C HIS A 35 1.56 12.57 -4.18
N GLN A 36 2.44 13.38 -3.61
CA GLN A 36 2.11 14.75 -3.22
C GLN A 36 1.66 15.59 -4.41
N LYS A 37 2.26 15.41 -5.60
CA LYS A 37 1.83 16.09 -6.83
C LYS A 37 0.44 15.67 -7.30
N LEU A 38 -0.02 14.48 -6.90
CA LEU A 38 -1.38 14.00 -7.16
C LEU A 38 -2.40 14.44 -6.09
N ASP A 39 -2.03 15.37 -5.19
CA ASP A 39 -2.84 15.76 -4.02
C ASP A 39 -3.12 14.59 -3.05
N ASN A 40 -2.16 13.67 -2.92
CA ASN A 40 -2.27 12.60 -1.92
C ASN A 40 -2.23 13.18 -0.50
N LYS A 41 -3.22 12.81 0.32
CA LYS A 41 -3.30 13.19 1.73
C LYS A 41 -3.01 12.00 2.63
N GLU A 42 -2.46 12.26 3.81
CA GLU A 42 -2.28 11.20 4.80
C GLU A 42 -3.65 10.63 5.21
N THR A 43 -3.74 9.31 5.21
CA THR A 43 -4.91 8.58 5.69
C THR A 43 -4.84 8.41 7.22
N PRO A 44 -5.99 8.30 7.92
CA PRO A 44 -6.00 8.15 9.37
C PRO A 44 -5.20 6.95 9.88
N LEU A 45 -4.55 7.12 11.03
CA LEU A 45 -4.00 6.02 11.82
C LEU A 45 -4.79 5.95 13.13
N LEU A 46 -5.80 5.08 13.16
CA LEU A 46 -6.75 4.99 14.25
C LEU A 46 -6.18 4.14 15.39
N ARG A 47 -6.36 4.61 16.63
CA ARG A 47 -6.01 3.86 17.84
C ARG A 47 -7.24 3.09 18.34
N LEU A 48 -7.08 1.81 18.67
CA LEU A 48 -8.18 0.94 19.12
C LEU A 48 -7.94 0.43 20.55
N PRO A 49 -7.88 1.31 21.58
CA PRO A 49 -7.49 0.93 22.94
C PRO A 49 -8.43 -0.09 23.59
N GLY A 50 -9.74 0.00 23.34
CA GLY A 50 -10.71 -0.96 23.88
C GLY A 50 -10.50 -2.37 23.34
N LEU A 51 -10.20 -2.51 22.05
CA LEU A 51 -9.91 -3.80 21.44
C LEU A 51 -8.53 -4.33 21.88
N ALA A 52 -7.53 -3.46 21.98
CA ALA A 52 -6.21 -3.81 22.52
C ALA A 52 -6.31 -4.41 23.93
N LYS A 53 -7.09 -3.78 24.83
CA LYS A 53 -7.36 -4.30 26.18
C LYS A 53 -8.04 -5.67 26.16
N ARG A 54 -9.05 -5.87 25.30
CA ARG A 54 -9.75 -7.17 25.18
C ARG A 54 -8.85 -8.30 24.69
N LEU A 55 -7.89 -7.97 23.84
CA LEU A 55 -6.89 -8.86 23.27
C LEU A 55 -5.66 -9.07 24.16
N GLY A 56 -5.44 -8.24 25.18
CA GLY A 56 -4.27 -8.31 26.05
C GLY A 56 -2.97 -7.82 25.39
N VAL A 57 -3.05 -6.93 24.40
CA VAL A 57 -1.88 -6.35 23.72
C VAL A 57 -1.66 -4.88 24.12
N GLY A 58 -0.42 -4.40 24.02
CA GLY A 58 -0.07 -3.03 24.41
C GLY A 58 -0.74 -1.96 23.56
N ASN A 59 -0.70 -2.10 22.23
CA ASN A 59 -1.37 -1.17 21.30
C ASN A 59 -1.92 -1.93 20.09
N LEU A 60 -3.04 -1.41 19.56
CA LEU A 60 -3.59 -1.82 18.28
C LEU A 60 -3.89 -0.57 17.46
N LEU A 61 -3.28 -0.50 16.27
CA LEU A 61 -3.37 0.62 15.35
C LEU A 61 -3.96 0.13 14.02
N LEU A 62 -4.87 0.90 13.43
CA LEU A 62 -5.46 0.64 12.12
C LEU A 62 -5.10 1.78 11.17
N LYS A 63 -4.35 1.47 10.10
CA LYS A 63 -4.11 2.41 9.02
C LYS A 63 -5.30 2.37 8.05
N ASP A 64 -6.12 3.41 8.06
CA ASP A 64 -7.41 3.41 7.37
C ASP A 64 -7.29 3.96 5.94
N GLU A 65 -7.03 3.07 4.99
CA GLU A 65 -6.87 3.40 3.58
C GLU A 65 -8.20 3.58 2.82
N SER A 66 -9.36 3.51 3.49
CA SER A 66 -10.65 3.81 2.85
C SER A 66 -10.72 5.26 2.34
N HIS A 67 -9.96 6.16 2.95
CA HIS A 67 -9.89 7.57 2.58
C HIS A 67 -8.91 7.88 1.44
N ARG A 68 -8.11 6.90 0.99
CA ARG A 68 -7.04 7.11 0.01
C ARG A 68 -7.62 7.54 -1.34
N PHE A 69 -7.37 8.79 -1.73
CA PHE A 69 -7.88 9.45 -2.96
C PHE A 69 -9.40 9.30 -3.20
N GLY A 70 -10.20 9.05 -2.15
CA GLY A 70 -11.64 8.77 -2.30
C GLY A 70 -11.97 7.48 -3.05
N LEU A 71 -11.00 6.56 -3.20
CA LEU A 71 -11.18 5.30 -3.94
C LEU A 71 -11.56 4.11 -3.06
N ASN A 72 -11.69 4.32 -1.74
CA ASN A 72 -11.99 3.26 -0.77
C ASN A 72 -10.96 2.12 -0.76
N ALA A 73 -9.72 2.39 -1.17
CA ALA A 73 -8.64 1.41 -1.26
C ALA A 73 -7.27 2.07 -1.46
N PHE A 74 -6.21 1.38 -1.04
CA PHE A 74 -4.83 1.88 -1.14
C PHE A 74 -4.17 1.67 -2.51
N LYS A 75 -4.73 0.82 -3.39
CA LYS A 75 -4.03 0.28 -4.57
C LYS A 75 -3.66 1.33 -5.62
N ILE A 76 -4.24 2.52 -5.53
CA ILE A 76 -3.89 3.64 -6.39
C ILE A 76 -2.44 4.08 -6.22
N LEU A 77 -1.87 3.97 -5.02
CA LEU A 77 -0.47 4.35 -4.77
C LEU A 77 0.51 3.55 -5.65
N GLY A 78 0.27 2.25 -5.80
CA GLY A 78 1.10 1.39 -6.65
C GLY A 78 0.81 1.60 -8.12
N ALA A 79 -0.48 1.64 -8.50
CA ALA A 79 -0.89 1.75 -9.90
C ALA A 79 -0.44 3.07 -10.52
N SER A 80 -0.69 4.21 -9.86
CA SER A 80 -0.33 5.53 -10.38
C SER A 80 1.18 5.67 -10.55
N TYR A 81 1.96 5.26 -9.56
CA TYR A 81 3.41 5.35 -9.61
C TYR A 81 4.01 4.46 -10.71
N ALA A 82 3.55 3.21 -10.82
CA ALA A 82 4.01 2.30 -11.86
C ALA A 82 3.65 2.81 -13.27
N MET A 83 2.42 3.31 -13.47
CA MET A 83 1.99 3.87 -14.75
C MET A 83 2.83 5.09 -15.13
N GLN A 84 3.07 6.01 -14.19
CA GLN A 84 3.95 7.16 -14.41
C GLN A 84 5.35 6.73 -14.84
N LYS A 85 5.95 5.75 -14.15
CA LYS A 85 7.27 5.23 -14.52
C LYS A 85 7.30 4.57 -15.89
N GLN A 86 6.23 3.90 -16.30
CA GLN A 86 6.15 3.34 -17.65
C GLN A 86 6.03 4.42 -18.72
N VAL A 87 5.23 5.47 -18.48
CA VAL A 87 5.08 6.60 -19.43
C VAL A 87 6.37 7.42 -19.52
N GLU A 88 7.06 7.68 -18.41
CA GLU A 88 8.37 8.35 -18.40
C GLU A 88 9.40 7.58 -19.24
N LYS A 89 9.39 6.25 -19.14
CA LYS A 89 10.31 5.39 -19.90
C LYS A 89 9.88 5.18 -21.36
N PHE A 90 8.57 5.15 -21.62
CA PHE A 90 7.97 4.86 -22.92
C PHE A 90 6.82 5.83 -23.20
N PRO A 91 7.12 7.07 -23.65
CA PRO A 91 6.13 8.13 -23.85
C PRO A 91 5.03 7.81 -24.87
N GLN A 92 5.23 6.78 -25.70
CA GLN A 92 4.26 6.30 -26.68
C GLN A 92 3.13 5.45 -26.07
N ILE A 93 3.22 5.05 -24.80
CA ILE A 93 2.16 4.29 -24.14
C ILE A 93 0.90 5.16 -24.05
N LYS A 94 -0.19 4.67 -24.65
CA LYS A 94 -1.51 5.32 -24.60
C LYS A 94 -2.59 4.48 -23.92
N ILE A 95 -2.34 3.19 -23.74
CA ILE A 95 -3.32 2.22 -23.28
C ILE A 95 -2.69 1.37 -22.18
N PHE A 96 -3.39 1.26 -21.05
CA PHE A 96 -3.08 0.33 -19.98
C PHE A 96 -4.17 -0.74 -19.90
N CYS A 97 -3.76 -2.00 -19.78
CA CYS A 97 -4.66 -3.13 -19.61
C CYS A 97 -4.41 -3.80 -18.26
N ALA A 98 -5.47 -4.12 -17.52
CA ALA A 98 -5.38 -4.83 -16.25
C ALA A 98 -6.56 -5.79 -16.06
N ALA A 99 -6.28 -7.02 -15.64
CA ALA A 99 -7.29 -7.90 -15.07
C ALA A 99 -7.45 -7.58 -13.58
N THR A 100 -8.68 -7.55 -13.06
CA THR A 100 -8.90 -7.23 -11.65
C THR A 100 -10.20 -7.80 -11.10
N ASP A 101 -10.17 -8.12 -9.80
CA ASP A 101 -11.38 -8.34 -9.01
C ASP A 101 -11.97 -7.01 -8.45
N GLY A 102 -11.34 -5.86 -8.71
CA GLY A 102 -11.89 -4.55 -8.34
C GLY A 102 -10.83 -3.46 -8.16
N ASN A 103 -10.33 -3.30 -6.93
CA ASN A 103 -9.53 -2.13 -6.52
C ASN A 103 -8.33 -1.82 -7.42
N HIS A 104 -7.65 -2.82 -7.99
CA HIS A 104 -6.49 -2.58 -8.85
C HIS A 104 -6.91 -1.96 -10.18
N GLY A 105 -7.87 -2.56 -10.89
CA GLY A 105 -8.35 -2.00 -12.16
C GLY A 105 -9.08 -0.68 -11.97
N ARG A 106 -9.79 -0.48 -10.84
CA ARG A 106 -10.34 0.85 -10.48
C ARG A 106 -9.22 1.90 -10.39
N SER A 107 -8.09 1.55 -9.79
CA SER A 107 -6.93 2.44 -9.72
C SER A 107 -6.29 2.72 -11.07
N VAL A 108 -6.09 1.69 -11.90
CA VAL A 108 -5.57 1.86 -13.28
C VAL A 108 -6.50 2.75 -14.10
N ALA A 109 -7.81 2.50 -14.03
CA ALA A 109 -8.81 3.31 -14.71
C ALA A 109 -8.85 4.76 -14.19
N TRP A 110 -8.69 4.98 -12.87
CA TRP A 110 -8.63 6.33 -12.31
C TRP A 110 -7.42 7.11 -12.81
N MET A 111 -6.24 6.49 -12.87
CA MET A 111 -5.01 7.14 -13.33
C MET A 111 -4.98 7.36 -14.85
N ALA A 112 -5.66 6.51 -15.62
CA ALA A 112 -5.71 6.62 -17.07
C ALA A 112 -6.68 7.71 -17.60
N ARG A 113 -7.48 8.32 -16.72
CA ARG A 113 -8.40 9.40 -17.04
C ARG A 113 -7.69 10.74 -17.07
#